data_AF-A0AAN9NIW7-F1
#
_entry.id   AF-A0AAN9NIW7-F1
#
_cell.length_a   1.000
_cell.length_b   1.000
_cell.length_c   1.000
_cell.angle_alpha   90.00
_cell.angle_beta   90.00
_cell.angle_gamma   90.00
#
_symmetry.space_group_name_H-M   'P 1'
#
loop_
_entity.id
_entity.type
_entity.pdbx_description
1 polymer ?
#
loop_
_entity_poly.entity_id
_entity_poly.type
_entity_poly.pdbx_seq_one_letter_code
_entity_poly.pdbx_strand_id
1 'polypeptide(L)'
;MENSPKHLDKNKLVQASENATKSDIQRKEPVASNKSEDASKYRPNPDLLVSKLDLTSQDRHDTYQLVKFAPTFMNLEKPSKHVRNAWRREKEILKQAKQSDYIRTLMNDMEERPEEVRDFEGTSIEVDRFVSKMEKRVEHEEDLFTHVPLTKQYMK
;
A
#
# COMPACT_ATOMS: atom_id res chain seq x y z
N MET A 1 38.68 31.60 24.93
CA MET A 1 38.38 30.41 24.12
C MET A 1 39.15 29.29 24.81
N GLU A 2 38.58 28.24 25.38
CA GLU A 2 37.55 27.34 24.84
C GLU A 2 36.65 26.78 25.96
N ASN A 3 35.44 26.37 25.56
CA ASN A 3 34.30 26.04 26.42
C ASN A 3 34.30 24.57 26.84
N SER A 4 34.15 24.29 28.14
CA SER A 4 33.83 22.96 28.66
C SER A 4 32.31 22.72 28.71
N PRO A 5 31.83 21.49 28.45
CA PRO A 5 30.42 21.21 28.19
C PRO A 5 29.56 21.26 29.46
N LYS A 6 28.42 21.93 29.35
CA LYS A 6 27.38 22.01 30.39
C LYS A 6 26.72 20.65 30.55
N HIS A 7 26.83 20.06 31.73
CA HIS A 7 26.12 18.84 32.10
C HIS A 7 24.61 19.14 32.17
N LEU A 8 23.82 18.51 31.29
CA LEU A 8 22.38 18.70 31.20
C LEU A 8 21.69 17.77 32.21
N ASP A 9 21.26 18.32 33.35
CA ASP A 9 20.53 17.59 34.38
C ASP A 9 19.12 17.21 33.90
N LYS A 10 18.96 15.95 33.48
CA LYS A 10 17.69 15.36 33.03
C LYS A 10 16.59 15.34 34.09
N ASN A 11 16.92 15.64 35.35
CA ASN A 11 16.01 15.53 36.49
C ASN A 11 15.13 16.77 36.72
N LYS A 12 15.39 17.90 36.04
CA LYS A 12 14.56 19.11 36.18
C LYS A 12 13.23 19.07 35.43
N LEU A 13 13.10 18.23 34.39
CA LEU A 13 11.87 18.15 33.60
C LEU A 13 10.76 17.35 34.32
N VAL A 14 11.13 16.42 35.20
CA VAL A 14 10.19 15.52 35.89
C VAL A 14 9.41 16.25 37.01
N GLN A 15 10.03 17.20 37.71
CA GLN A 15 9.34 17.94 38.78
C GLN A 15 8.33 18.98 38.27
N ALA A 16 8.39 19.38 37.00
CA ALA A 16 7.44 20.35 36.43
C ALA A 16 6.10 19.70 36.04
N SER A 17 6.06 18.39 35.76
CA SER A 17 4.81 17.69 35.42
C SER A 17 4.00 17.27 36.66
N GLU A 18 4.66 17.01 37.79
CA GLU A 18 3.99 16.55 39.02
C GLU A 18 3.21 17.66 39.75
N ASN A 19 3.54 18.92 39.53
CA ASN A 19 2.85 20.06 40.17
C ASN A 19 1.59 20.52 39.41
N ALA A 20 1.38 20.05 38.18
CA ALA A 20 0.21 20.40 37.37
C ALA A 20 -1.05 19.57 37.69
N THR A 21 -0.92 18.50 38.47
CA THR A 21 -2.03 17.55 38.73
C THR A 21 -2.64 17.67 40.14
N LYS A 22 -2.22 18.64 40.95
CA LYS A 22 -2.68 18.82 42.34
C LYS A 22 -3.21 20.23 42.62
N SER A 23 -4.28 20.61 41.95
CA SER A 23 -5.19 21.69 42.38
C SER A 23 -6.60 21.32 41.92
N ASP A 24 -7.33 20.57 42.74
CA ASP A 24 -8.31 21.12 43.68
C ASP A 24 -9.64 21.45 42.97
N ILE A 25 -10.53 20.47 42.98
CA ILE A 25 -11.97 20.68 42.77
C ILE A 25 -12.67 19.97 43.93
N GLN A 26 -12.87 20.72 45.03
CA GLN A 26 -13.76 20.32 46.10
C GLN A 26 -15.24 20.43 45.68
N ARG A 27 -15.93 19.29 45.86
CA ARG A 27 -17.29 19.09 46.39
C ARG A 27 -18.46 19.80 45.70
N LYS A 28 -19.37 19.01 45.11
CA LYS A 28 -20.74 18.78 45.63
C LYS A 28 -21.27 17.43 45.11
N GLU A 29 -21.72 16.56 46.00
CA GLU A 29 -22.65 15.47 45.64
C GLU A 29 -23.98 16.08 45.18
N PRO A 30 -24.67 15.41 44.25
CA PRO A 30 -25.83 14.69 44.72
C PRO A 30 -25.83 13.22 44.29
N VAL A 31 -26.25 12.39 45.24
CA VAL A 31 -26.72 11.01 45.15
C VAL A 31 -27.21 10.63 43.75
N ALA A 32 -26.39 9.88 43.02
CA ALA A 32 -26.86 8.96 42.00
C ALA A 32 -26.54 7.56 42.50
N SER A 33 -27.58 6.75 42.71
CA SER A 33 -27.50 5.33 43.02
C SER A 33 -26.56 4.66 42.01
N ASN A 34 -25.30 4.45 42.41
CA ASN A 34 -24.32 3.67 41.66
C ASN A 34 -24.77 2.21 41.71
N LYS A 35 -25.73 1.84 40.87
CA LYS A 35 -25.81 0.45 40.43
C LYS A 35 -24.54 0.24 39.63
N SER A 36 -23.51 -0.30 40.27
CA SER A 36 -22.33 -0.81 39.59
C SER A 36 -22.83 -1.88 38.62
N GLU A 37 -23.11 -1.48 37.38
CA GLU A 37 -23.51 -2.41 36.35
C GLU A 37 -22.36 -3.37 36.14
N ASP A 38 -22.57 -4.59 36.62
CA ASP A 38 -21.61 -5.68 36.50
C ASP A 38 -21.26 -5.88 35.02
N ALA A 39 -20.01 -5.60 34.67
CA ALA A 39 -19.49 -5.73 33.32
C ALA A 39 -19.63 -7.15 32.75
N SER A 40 -19.86 -8.15 33.62
CA SER A 40 -20.15 -9.53 33.21
C SER A 40 -21.45 -9.67 32.39
N LYS A 41 -22.41 -8.74 32.56
CA LYS A 41 -23.68 -8.72 31.80
C LYS A 41 -23.51 -8.42 30.31
N TYR A 42 -22.39 -7.80 29.93
CA TYR A 42 -22.06 -7.51 28.53
C TYR A 42 -21.28 -8.65 27.87
N ARG A 43 -21.09 -9.79 28.55
CA ARG A 43 -20.54 -10.97 27.91
C ARG A 43 -21.58 -11.50 26.91
N PRO A 44 -21.19 -11.78 25.66
CA PRO A 44 -22.10 -12.38 24.70
C PRO A 44 -22.60 -13.72 25.24
N ASN A 45 -23.91 -13.93 25.22
CA ASN A 45 -24.51 -15.20 25.63
C ASN A 45 -24.17 -16.25 24.57
N PRO A 46 -23.35 -17.27 24.88
CA PRO A 46 -22.92 -18.27 23.89
C PRO A 46 -24.09 -19.06 23.31
N ASP A 47 -25.20 -19.20 24.04
CA ASP A 47 -26.40 -19.91 23.59
C ASP A 47 -27.19 -19.13 22.52
N LEU A 48 -26.97 -17.80 22.42
CA LEU A 48 -27.57 -16.94 21.40
C LEU A 48 -26.65 -16.72 20.19
N LEU A 49 -25.42 -17.27 20.23
CA LEU A 49 -24.51 -17.20 19.08
C LEU A 49 -24.93 -18.23 18.05
N VAL A 50 -25.39 -17.76 16.89
CA VAL A 50 -25.66 -18.63 15.74
C VAL A 50 -24.36 -19.33 15.36
N SER A 51 -24.38 -20.66 15.42
CA SER A 51 -23.23 -21.48 15.01
C SER A 51 -23.00 -21.27 13.51
N LYS A 52 -21.75 -20.96 13.12
CA LYS A 52 -21.40 -20.85 11.69
C LYS A 52 -21.51 -22.18 10.94
N LEU A 53 -21.73 -23.28 11.66
CA LEU A 53 -21.87 -24.64 11.15
C LEU A 53 -23.30 -24.93 10.65
N ASP A 54 -24.31 -24.28 11.21
CA ASP A 54 -25.70 -24.48 10.76
C ASP A 54 -25.96 -23.77 9.43
N LEU A 55 -25.27 -22.66 9.16
CA LEU A 55 -25.36 -21.92 7.91
C LEU A 55 -24.83 -22.70 6.69
N THR A 56 -23.96 -23.69 6.91
CA THR A 56 -23.39 -24.55 5.86
C THR A 56 -24.26 -25.77 5.52
N SER A 57 -25.32 -26.05 6.29
CA SER A 57 -26.16 -27.24 6.08
C SER A 57 -27.28 -27.05 5.04
N GLN A 58 -27.60 -25.81 4.66
CA GLN A 58 -28.73 -25.49 3.78
C GLN A 58 -28.35 -25.26 2.32
N ASP A 59 -27.07 -25.12 1.97
CA ASP A 59 -26.66 -24.91 0.58
C ASP A 59 -25.42 -25.74 0.26
N ARG A 60 -25.57 -26.74 -0.61
CA ARG A 60 -24.55 -27.72 -0.99
C ARG A 60 -23.45 -27.09 -1.86
N HIS A 61 -22.83 -26.01 -1.40
CA HIS A 61 -21.73 -25.34 -2.10
C HIS A 61 -20.72 -24.77 -1.11
N ASP A 62 -20.14 -25.63 -0.27
CA ASP A 62 -19.04 -25.32 0.68
C ASP A 62 -17.71 -24.94 0.01
N THR A 63 -17.70 -24.69 -1.30
CA THR A 63 -16.53 -24.18 -2.02
C THR A 63 -16.90 -22.81 -2.57
N TYR A 64 -16.13 -21.78 -2.20
CA TYR A 64 -16.30 -20.45 -2.76
C TYR A 64 -16.22 -20.51 -4.29
N GLN A 65 -17.35 -20.37 -4.96
CA GLN A 65 -17.43 -20.26 -6.40
C GLN A 65 -17.40 -18.79 -6.78
N LEU A 66 -16.33 -18.38 -7.47
CA LEU A 66 -16.27 -17.07 -8.08
C LEU A 66 -17.49 -16.89 -9.00
N VAL A 67 -18.23 -15.81 -8.78
CA VAL A 67 -19.31 -15.38 -9.68
C VAL A 67 -18.71 -15.25 -11.08
N LYS A 68 -19.25 -16.03 -12.03
CA LYS A 68 -18.81 -15.99 -13.42
C LYS A 68 -19.28 -14.69 -14.05
N PHE A 69 -18.47 -13.63 -13.94
CA PHE A 69 -18.69 -12.41 -14.70
C PHE A 69 -18.46 -12.73 -16.18
N ALA A 70 -19.53 -12.67 -16.97
CA ALA A 70 -19.37 -12.62 -18.41
C ALA A 70 -18.60 -11.34 -18.76
N PRO A 71 -17.64 -11.38 -19.71
CA PRO A 71 -16.95 -10.18 -20.15
C PRO A 71 -17.99 -9.12 -20.52
N THR A 72 -18.03 -8.05 -19.75
CA THR A 72 -18.98 -6.96 -19.95
C THR A 72 -18.51 -6.18 -21.16
N PHE A 73 -18.86 -6.65 -22.37
CA PHE A 73 -18.73 -5.84 -23.57
C PHE A 73 -19.81 -4.77 -23.50
N MET A 74 -19.55 -3.71 -22.74
CA MET A 74 -20.27 -2.43 -22.89
C MET A 74 -20.13 -2.03 -24.35
N ASN A 75 -21.22 -1.59 -25.01
CA ASN A 75 -21.40 -1.40 -26.47
C ASN A 75 -20.28 -0.63 -27.21
N LEU A 76 -19.07 -1.16 -27.24
CA LEU A 76 -17.96 -0.74 -28.07
C LEU A 76 -17.95 -1.70 -29.26
N GLU A 77 -18.11 -1.12 -30.45
CA GLU A 77 -17.96 -1.80 -31.71
C GLU A 77 -16.64 -2.60 -31.69
N LYS A 78 -16.74 -3.93 -31.79
CA LYS A 78 -15.55 -4.78 -31.70
C LYS A 78 -14.62 -4.39 -32.85
N PRO A 79 -13.36 -4.00 -32.58
CA PRO A 79 -12.45 -3.66 -33.66
C PRO A 79 -12.30 -4.88 -34.56
N SER A 80 -12.34 -4.63 -35.88
CA SER A 80 -12.17 -5.64 -36.90
C SER A 80 -10.91 -6.47 -36.62
N LYS A 81 -10.94 -7.76 -36.98
CA LYS A 81 -9.78 -8.67 -36.81
C LYS A 81 -8.51 -8.05 -37.41
N HIS A 82 -8.63 -7.31 -38.50
CA HIS A 82 -7.52 -6.60 -39.14
C HIS A 82 -6.92 -5.53 -38.23
N VAL A 83 -7.74 -4.63 -37.68
CA VAL A 83 -7.29 -3.56 -36.77
C VAL A 83 -6.61 -4.14 -35.53
N ARG A 84 -7.19 -5.20 -34.95
CA ARG A 84 -6.58 -5.88 -33.79
C ARG A 84 -5.24 -6.52 -34.14
N ASN A 85 -5.10 -7.09 -35.33
CA ASN A 85 -3.84 -7.68 -35.78
C ASN A 85 -2.78 -6.60 -36.05
N ALA A 86 -3.16 -5.48 -36.67
CA ALA A 86 -2.27 -4.34 -36.89
C ALA A 86 -1.72 -3.81 -35.56
N TRP A 87 -2.61 -3.60 -34.58
CA TRP A 87 -2.22 -3.15 -33.24
C TRP A 87 -1.25 -4.10 -32.53
N ARG A 88 -1.44 -5.42 -32.68
CA ARG A 88 -0.50 -6.41 -32.14
C ARG A 88 0.87 -6.32 -32.79
N ARG A 89 0.92 -6.20 -34.12
CA ARG A 89 2.20 -6.06 -34.86
C ARG A 89 2.92 -4.78 -34.48
N GLU A 90 2.21 -3.65 -34.43
CA GLU A 90 2.77 -2.36 -34.04
C GLU A 90 3.36 -2.41 -32.62
N LYS A 91 2.63 -3.00 -31.67
CA LYS A 91 3.11 -3.20 -30.31
C LYS A 91 4.36 -4.09 -30.26
N GLU A 92 4.43 -5.10 -31.12
CA GLU A 92 5.59 -5.99 -31.22
C GLU A 92 6.81 -5.27 -31.81
N ILE A 93 6.63 -4.47 -32.85
CA ILE A 93 7.69 -3.63 -33.43
C ILE A 93 8.23 -2.66 -32.38
N LEU A 94 7.34 -1.97 -31.64
CA LEU A 94 7.76 -1.05 -30.59
C LEU A 94 8.52 -1.76 -29.47
N LYS A 95 8.12 -2.99 -29.12
CA LYS A 95 8.84 -3.81 -28.14
C LYS A 95 10.22 -4.19 -28.66
N GLN A 96 10.33 -4.61 -29.93
CA GLN A 96 11.61 -4.97 -30.55
C GLN A 96 12.55 -3.77 -30.64
N ALA A 97 12.05 -2.60 -31.06
CA ALA A 97 12.82 -1.36 -31.12
C ALA A 97 13.39 -0.96 -29.74
N LYS A 98 12.59 -1.10 -28.68
CA LYS A 98 13.03 -0.84 -27.31
C LYS A 98 14.05 -1.87 -26.79
N GLN A 99 13.99 -3.10 -27.30
CA GLN A 99 14.86 -4.20 -26.87
C GLN A 99 16.20 -4.22 -27.61
N SER A 100 16.24 -3.78 -28.88
CA SER A 100 17.48 -3.72 -29.63
C SER A 100 18.36 -2.58 -29.14
N ASP A 101 19.54 -2.92 -28.64
CA ASP A 101 20.52 -1.95 -28.13
C ASP A 101 20.88 -0.90 -29.19
N TYR A 102 21.06 -1.33 -30.45
CA TYR A 102 21.37 -0.45 -31.57
C TYR A 102 20.30 0.63 -31.83
N ILE A 103 19.01 0.27 -31.79
CA ILE A 103 17.95 1.27 -32.00
C ILE A 103 17.87 2.19 -30.78
N ARG A 104 18.07 1.65 -29.58
CA ARG A 104 18.12 2.46 -28.35
C ARG A 104 19.24 3.50 -28.40
N THR A 105 20.45 3.13 -28.82
CA THR A 105 21.55 4.09 -28.97
C THR A 105 21.24 5.14 -30.03
N LEU A 106 20.74 4.73 -31.20
CA LEU A 106 20.37 5.66 -32.26
C LEU A 106 19.30 6.67 -31.82
N MET A 107 18.27 6.22 -31.07
CA MET A 107 17.25 7.12 -30.54
C MET A 107 17.82 8.12 -29.54
N ASN A 108 18.72 7.68 -28.64
CA ASN A 108 19.38 8.58 -27.70
C ASN A 108 20.23 9.64 -28.42
N ASP A 109 20.96 9.24 -29.47
CA ASP A 109 21.77 10.16 -30.29
C ASP A 109 20.90 11.21 -31.00
N MET A 110 19.73 10.81 -31.50
CA MET A 110 18.76 11.72 -32.14
C MET A 110 18.11 12.68 -31.15
N GLU A 111 17.87 12.25 -29.91
CA GLU A 111 17.28 13.06 -28.84
C GLU A 111 18.30 14.01 -28.19
N GLU A 112 19.58 13.94 -28.60
CA GLU A 112 20.70 14.71 -28.04
C GLU A 112 20.78 14.58 -26.51
N ARG A 113 20.25 13.45 -25.98
CA ARG A 113 20.18 13.19 -24.55
C ARG A 113 21.60 12.96 -24.06
N PRO A 114 22.09 13.75 -23.09
CA PRO A 114 23.46 13.59 -22.62
C PRO A 114 23.65 12.17 -22.10
N GLU A 115 24.80 11.57 -22.45
CA GLU A 115 25.18 10.26 -21.93
C GLU A 115 25.16 10.32 -20.40
N GLU A 116 24.26 9.57 -19.78
CA GLU A 116 24.19 9.46 -18.32
C GLU A 116 25.44 8.70 -17.85
N VAL A 117 26.54 9.42 -17.61
CA VAL A 117 27.74 8.89 -16.95
C VAL A 117 27.36 8.63 -15.50
N ARG A 118 26.79 7.46 -15.24
CA ARG A 118 26.64 6.93 -13.87
C ARG A 118 27.97 6.37 -13.42
N ASP A 119 28.34 6.66 -12.17
CA ASP A 119 29.47 6.02 -11.52
C ASP A 119 29.27 4.50 -11.60
N PHE A 120 30.14 3.82 -12.37
CA PHE A 120 29.99 2.42 -12.71
C PHE A 120 30.33 1.55 -11.49
N GLU A 121 29.38 1.42 -10.56
CA GLU A 121 29.39 0.42 -9.50
C GLU A 121 28.80 -0.91 -10.00
N GLY A 122 29.23 -1.39 -11.18
CA GLY A 122 28.95 -2.75 -11.65
C GLY A 122 27.48 -3.22 -11.52
N THR A 123 26.51 -2.34 -11.75
CA THR A 123 25.10 -2.70 -11.63
C THR A 123 24.69 -3.64 -12.77
N SER A 124 24.32 -4.87 -12.41
CA SER A 124 23.76 -5.84 -13.37
C SER A 124 22.53 -5.24 -14.09
N ILE A 125 22.30 -5.64 -15.34
CA ILE A 125 21.09 -5.30 -16.12
C ILE A 125 19.80 -5.61 -15.31
N GLU A 126 19.86 -6.61 -14.42
CA GLU A 126 18.75 -6.96 -13.53
C GLU A 126 18.47 -5.88 -12.48
N VAL A 127 19.51 -5.21 -11.99
CA VAL A 127 19.40 -4.08 -11.04
C VAL A 127 18.74 -2.90 -11.76
N ASP A 128 19.17 -2.58 -12.97
CA ASP A 128 18.53 -1.50 -13.75
C ASP A 128 17.05 -1.80 -14.00
N ARG A 129 16.73 -3.03 -14.40
CA ARG A 129 15.33 -3.46 -14.57
C ARG A 129 14.54 -3.39 -13.27
N PHE A 130 15.16 -3.67 -12.13
CA PHE A 130 14.53 -3.55 -10.82
C PHE A 130 14.27 -2.08 -10.46
N VAL A 131 15.26 -1.20 -10.63
CA VAL A 131 15.14 0.24 -10.38
C VAL A 131 14.03 0.83 -11.26
N SER A 132 14.04 0.56 -12.57
CA SER A 132 12.98 1.04 -13.47
C SER A 132 11.59 0.49 -13.13
N LYS A 133 11.48 -0.70 -12.54
CA LYS A 133 10.19 -1.22 -12.03
C LYS A 133 9.72 -0.46 -10.79
N MET A 134 10.65 -0.15 -9.89
CA MET A 134 10.36 0.61 -8.68
C MET A 134 9.96 2.05 -9.01
N GLU A 135 10.63 2.70 -9.96
CA GLU A 135 10.32 4.06 -10.41
C GLU A 135 8.91 4.16 -11.01
N LYS A 136 8.54 3.25 -11.92
CA LYS A 136 7.17 3.19 -12.46
C LYS A 136 6.10 2.96 -11.40
N ARG A 137 6.45 2.25 -10.33
CA ARG A 137 5.54 2.08 -9.20
C ARG A 137 5.38 3.40 -8.46
N VAL A 138 6.47 4.13 -8.22
CA VAL A 138 6.43 5.45 -7.60
C VAL A 138 5.57 6.41 -8.42
N GLU A 139 5.76 6.46 -9.75
CA GLU A 139 4.92 7.26 -10.66
C GLU A 139 3.42 6.94 -10.49
N HIS A 140 3.05 5.66 -10.47
CA HIS A 140 1.66 5.26 -10.25
C HIS A 140 1.14 5.56 -8.84
N GLU A 141 1.98 5.47 -7.82
CA GLU A 141 1.61 5.82 -6.44
C GLU A 141 1.40 7.32 -6.28
N GLU A 142 2.19 8.15 -6.99
CA GLU A 142 2.02 9.60 -7.07
C GLU A 142 0.73 9.98 -7.80
N ASP A 143 0.46 9.38 -8.97
CA ASP A 143 -0.77 9.63 -9.74
C ASP A 143 -2.04 9.33 -8.93
N LEU A 144 -2.03 8.23 -8.17
CA LEU A 144 -3.17 7.79 -7.36
C LEU A 144 -3.14 8.34 -5.93
N PHE A 145 -2.05 8.99 -5.52
CA PHE A 145 -1.77 9.41 -4.14
C PHE A 145 -2.00 8.30 -3.10
N THR A 146 -1.72 7.04 -3.46
CA THR A 146 -1.90 5.88 -2.58
C THR A 146 -0.78 4.87 -2.74
N HIS A 147 -0.16 4.45 -1.64
CA HIS A 147 0.89 3.43 -1.66
C HIS A 147 0.33 2.01 -1.84
N VAL A 148 0.93 1.23 -2.72
CA VAL A 148 0.54 -0.16 -2.96
C VAL A 148 1.27 -1.09 -1.98
N PRO A 149 0.58 -1.87 -1.12
CA PRO A 149 1.24 -2.80 -0.23
C PRO A 149 1.92 -3.93 -1.02
N LEU A 150 3.17 -4.27 -0.65
CA LEU A 150 3.90 -5.38 -1.26
C LEU A 150 3.31 -6.72 -0.80
N THR A 151 2.54 -7.37 -1.66
CA THR A 151 2.00 -8.71 -1.40
C THR A 151 2.99 -9.81 -1.82
N LYS A 152 2.84 -11.02 -1.28
CA LYS A 152 3.72 -12.18 -1.58
C LYS A 152 3.79 -12.54 -3.07
N GLN A 153 2.82 -12.09 -3.87
CA GLN A 153 2.78 -12.33 -5.31
C GLN A 153 3.84 -11.52 -6.07
N TYR A 154 4.33 -10.41 -5.51
CA TYR A 154 5.39 -9.59 -6.08
C TYR A 154 6.81 -10.11 -5.77
N MET A 155 6.93 -11.10 -4.89
CA MET A 155 8.20 -11.70 -4.45
C MET A 155 8.57 -12.97 -5.23
N LYS A 156 7.84 -13.27 -6.31
CA LYS A 156 7.98 -14.48 -7.13
C LYS A 156 8.44 -14.10 -8.53
#